data_AF-A0A1R0KPT4-F1
#
_entry.id   AF-A0A1R0KPT4-F1
#
_cell.length_a   1.000
_cell.length_b   1.000
_cell.length_c   1.000
_cell.angle_alpha   90.00
_cell.angle_beta   90.00
_cell.angle_gamma   90.00
#
_symmetry.space_group_name_H-M   'P 1'
#
loop_
_entity.id
_entity.type
_entity.pdbx_description
1 polymer ?
#
loop_
_entity_poly.entity_id
_entity_poly.type
_entity_poly.pdbx_seq_one_letter_code
_entity_poly.pdbx_strand_id
1 'polypeptide(L)'
;MRTQEARTPRSVLFTAMLAVAVTAGVIVAVILLRQPAPVPDGAPGVPPLPDGAPSTPGVNCGHSACREIGAMTVGGVPVVLLADEAGKQGVVRIGADSVFPLIINDMEVTLKGDSLRCVDGATPVCLVRGAADGGSVGELFVSRGGIWRDPGKPYFSDAGTIALNDVTADGIADVIVVRHECPDARSGSARCQAAPVLAEVYDVASGSVGCTRRYTAPSELRGWPDVRLTRADLRACP
;
A
#
# COMPACT_ATOMS: atom_id res chain seq x y z
N MET A 1 -40.30 45.40 9.20
CA MET A 1 -39.21 44.42 9.39
C MET A 1 -37.89 45.16 9.28
N ARG A 2 -37.11 45.27 10.37
CA ARG A 2 -35.76 45.84 10.34
C ARG A 2 -34.77 44.67 10.31
N THR A 3 -33.97 44.58 9.26
CA THR A 3 -32.86 43.64 9.13
C THR A 3 -31.75 44.06 10.09
N GLN A 4 -31.44 43.19 11.06
CA GLN A 4 -30.36 43.39 12.00
C GLN A 4 -29.09 42.80 11.39
N GLU A 5 -28.16 43.66 10.94
CA GLU A 5 -26.84 43.24 10.48
C GLU A 5 -26.10 42.52 11.61
N ALA A 6 -25.75 41.25 11.38
CA ALA A 6 -24.94 40.45 12.28
C ALA A 6 -23.52 41.02 12.29
N ARG A 7 -23.21 41.83 13.31
CA ARG A 7 -21.87 42.36 13.53
C ARG A 7 -20.97 41.22 14.04
N THR A 8 -20.06 40.76 13.18
CA THR A 8 -19.13 39.67 13.49
C THR A 8 -18.36 39.98 14.79
N PRO A 9 -18.36 39.07 15.78
CA PRO A 9 -17.73 39.32 17.07
C PRO A 9 -16.22 39.49 16.90
N ARG A 10 -15.68 40.56 17.50
CA ARG A 10 -14.26 40.95 17.41
C ARG A 10 -13.31 39.82 17.81
N SER A 11 -13.75 38.91 18.68
CA SER A 11 -12.99 37.72 19.07
C SER A 11 -12.62 36.83 17.88
N VAL A 12 -13.51 36.64 16.91
CA VAL A 12 -13.26 35.81 15.71
C VAL A 12 -12.23 36.45 14.79
N LEU A 13 -12.24 37.78 14.68
CA LEU A 13 -11.23 38.53 13.92
C LEU A 13 -9.83 38.38 14.55
N PHE A 14 -9.74 38.39 15.88
CA PHE A 14 -8.47 38.19 16.58
C PHE A 14 -7.92 36.78 16.37
N THR A 15 -8.75 35.73 16.50
CA THR A 15 -8.27 34.35 16.28
C THR A 15 -7.84 34.12 14.84
N ALA A 16 -8.57 34.67 13.87
CA ALA A 16 -8.21 34.57 12.45
C ALA A 16 -6.88 35.28 12.16
N MET A 17 -6.65 36.48 12.69
CA MET A 17 -5.37 37.18 12.55
C MET A 17 -4.21 36.40 13.18
N LEU A 18 -4.43 35.80 14.35
CA LEU A 18 -3.40 35.05 15.07
C LEU A 18 -3.01 33.77 14.31
N ALA A 19 -3.99 33.07 13.71
CA ALA A 19 -3.74 31.90 12.87
C ALA A 19 -2.92 32.26 11.60
N VAL A 20 -3.21 33.40 10.98
CA VAL A 20 -2.44 33.90 9.81
C VAL A 20 -1.02 34.29 10.20
N ALA A 21 -0.84 34.94 11.36
CA ALA A 21 0.49 35.30 11.84
C ALA A 21 1.36 34.08 12.15
N VAL A 22 0.78 33.04 12.76
CA VAL A 22 1.51 31.79 13.07
C VAL A 22 1.92 31.06 11.79
N THR A 23 1.01 30.94 10.81
CA THR A 23 1.33 30.30 9.53
C THR A 23 2.39 31.07 8.73
N ALA A 24 2.32 32.40 8.70
CA ALA A 24 3.36 33.22 8.09
C ALA A 24 4.72 33.07 8.80
N GLY A 25 4.72 33.03 10.15
CA GLY A 25 5.93 32.82 10.94
C GLY A 25 6.63 31.49 10.65
N VAL A 26 5.86 30.40 10.50
CA VAL A 26 6.40 29.08 10.15
C VAL A 26 7.01 29.09 8.74
N ILE A 27 6.34 29.71 7.77
CA ILE A 27 6.86 29.80 6.39
C ILE A 27 8.19 30.58 6.36
N VAL A 28 8.28 31.71 7.07
CA VAL A 28 9.52 32.49 7.17
C VAL A 28 10.63 31.70 7.85
N ALA A 29 10.34 30.99 8.94
CA ALA A 29 11.32 30.14 9.62
C ALA A 29 11.86 29.04 8.70
N VAL A 30 11.00 28.41 7.88
CA VAL A 30 11.41 27.39 6.90
C VAL A 30 12.29 28.01 5.80
N ILE A 31 11.97 29.22 5.33
CA ILE A 31 12.78 29.91 4.32
C ILE A 31 14.16 30.30 4.87
N LEU A 32 14.22 30.79 6.11
CA LEU A 32 15.48 31.19 6.75
C LEU A 32 16.37 30.00 7.14
N LEU A 33 15.77 28.86 7.49
CA LEU A 33 16.51 27.63 7.84
C LEU A 33 16.95 26.83 6.61
N ARG A 34 16.44 27.15 5.41
CA ARG A 34 17.01 26.64 4.16
C ARG A 34 18.36 27.31 3.92
N GLN A 35 19.42 26.67 4.39
CA GLN A 35 20.79 27.05 4.02
C GLN A 35 20.94 26.93 2.49
N PRO A 36 21.34 27.99 1.77
CA PRO A 36 21.71 27.89 0.37
C PRO A 36 22.94 26.99 0.25
N ALA A 37 22.87 25.97 -0.60
CA ALA A 37 24.04 25.19 -0.96
C ALA A 37 25.10 26.10 -1.61
N PRO A 38 26.41 25.87 -1.40
CA PRO A 38 27.45 26.62 -2.08
C PRO A 38 27.35 26.38 -3.59
N VAL A 39 27.16 27.45 -4.36
CA VAL A 39 27.20 27.41 -5.83
C VAL A 39 28.69 27.41 -6.25
N PRO A 40 29.18 26.42 -7.01
CA PRO A 40 30.47 26.52 -7.67
C PRO A 40 30.34 27.40 -8.91
N ASP A 41 31.23 28.38 -9.04
CA ASP A 41 31.31 29.28 -10.19
C ASP A 41 31.64 28.55 -11.50
N GLY A 42 30.74 28.69 -12.49
CA GLY A 42 31.08 29.01 -13.88
C GLY A 42 31.48 27.89 -14.87
N ALA A 43 30.50 27.42 -15.67
CA ALA A 43 30.67 27.18 -17.12
C ALA A 43 29.28 27.15 -17.83
N PRO A 44 29.07 27.85 -18.96
CA PRO A 44 27.77 27.85 -19.65
C PRO A 44 27.72 26.78 -20.75
N GLY A 45 26.77 25.85 -20.64
CA GLY A 45 26.43 24.95 -21.74
C GLY A 45 25.74 23.66 -21.31
N VAL A 46 24.40 23.66 -21.40
CA VAL A 46 23.48 22.51 -21.36
C VAL A 46 23.28 21.83 -19.98
N PRO A 47 22.07 21.90 -19.37
CA PRO A 47 21.72 20.96 -18.32
C PRO A 47 21.09 19.68 -18.93
N PRO A 48 21.68 18.48 -18.76
CA PRO A 48 20.87 17.27 -18.68
C PRO A 48 20.09 17.31 -17.34
N LEU A 49 18.82 16.90 -17.38
CA LEU A 49 18.05 16.60 -16.16
C LEU A 49 18.83 15.58 -15.30
N PRO A 50 18.99 15.80 -13.98
CA PRO A 50 19.36 14.71 -13.09
C PRO A 50 18.09 13.91 -12.77
N ASP A 51 17.91 12.81 -13.50
CA ASP A 51 17.18 11.64 -13.00
C ASP A 51 17.99 11.03 -11.84
N GLY A 52 17.31 10.67 -10.75
CA GLY A 52 17.87 9.87 -9.66
C GLY A 52 17.73 10.50 -8.28
N ALA A 53 16.69 10.09 -7.56
CA ALA A 53 16.66 10.17 -6.10
C ALA A 53 17.92 9.47 -5.51
N PRO A 54 18.41 9.88 -4.33
CA PRO A 54 19.63 9.32 -3.75
C PRO A 54 19.49 7.80 -3.57
N SER A 55 20.35 7.04 -4.24
CA SER A 55 20.50 5.60 -4.07
C SER A 55 20.84 5.30 -2.62
N THR A 56 19.88 4.76 -1.88
CA THR A 56 20.11 4.23 -0.53
C THR A 56 21.20 3.16 -0.56
N PRO A 57 22.04 3.02 0.50
CA PRO A 57 23.06 1.98 0.61
C PRO A 57 22.58 0.62 0.10
N GLY A 58 23.41 0.02 -0.76
CA GLY A 58 23.03 -0.94 -1.79
C GLY A 58 22.43 -2.24 -1.25
N VAL A 59 21.11 -2.30 -1.26
CA VAL A 59 20.41 -3.58 -1.21
C VAL A 59 20.43 -4.16 -2.62
N ASN A 60 20.81 -5.44 -2.74
CA ASN A 60 20.84 -6.14 -4.02
C ASN A 60 19.55 -6.95 -4.21
N CYS A 61 19.01 -6.88 -5.41
CA CYS A 61 17.84 -7.63 -5.88
C CYS A 61 18.37 -8.73 -6.80
N GLY A 62 18.80 -9.82 -6.18
CA GLY A 62 19.56 -10.88 -6.86
C GLY A 62 20.95 -10.40 -7.29
N HIS A 63 21.19 -10.35 -8.61
CA HIS A 63 22.48 -9.96 -9.19
C HIS A 63 22.59 -8.47 -9.54
N SER A 64 21.55 -7.68 -9.29
CA SER A 64 21.49 -6.26 -9.64
C SER A 64 21.25 -5.39 -8.40
N ALA A 65 21.60 -4.11 -8.48
CA ALA A 65 21.24 -3.15 -7.45
C ALA A 65 19.71 -2.96 -7.46
N CYS A 66 19.07 -2.99 -6.29
CA CYS A 66 17.66 -2.66 -6.21
C CYS A 66 17.43 -1.17 -6.46
N ARG A 67 16.33 -0.84 -7.14
CA ARG A 67 15.77 0.51 -7.18
C ARG A 67 14.46 0.56 -6.42
N GLU A 68 14.13 1.72 -5.89
CA GLU A 68 12.81 1.97 -5.32
C GLU A 68 11.75 1.97 -6.43
N ILE A 69 10.69 1.18 -6.22
CA ILE A 69 9.53 1.16 -7.12
C ILE A 69 8.26 1.61 -6.41
N GLY A 70 8.19 1.55 -5.08
CA GLY A 70 7.07 2.06 -4.30
C GLY A 70 7.47 2.40 -2.87
N ALA A 71 6.83 3.41 -2.29
CA ALA A 71 7.07 3.81 -0.91
C ALA A 71 5.78 4.26 -0.24
N MET A 72 5.65 3.95 1.04
CA MET A 72 4.53 4.35 1.91
C MET A 72 5.06 4.65 3.32
N THR A 73 4.22 5.27 4.15
CA THR A 73 4.50 5.42 5.60
C THR A 73 3.30 4.88 6.35
N VAL A 74 3.55 4.05 7.37
CA VAL A 74 2.50 3.42 8.19
C VAL A 74 2.94 3.43 9.65
N GLY A 75 2.09 3.94 10.56
CA GLY A 75 2.47 4.12 11.96
C GLY A 75 3.70 5.02 12.16
N GLY A 76 3.95 5.96 11.24
CA GLY A 76 5.15 6.82 11.25
C GLY A 76 6.45 6.12 10.79
N VAL A 77 6.38 4.86 10.37
CA VAL A 77 7.53 4.08 9.88
C VAL A 77 7.53 4.07 8.34
N PRO A 78 8.63 4.44 7.67
CA PRO A 78 8.73 4.34 6.22
C PRO A 78 8.79 2.87 5.78
N VAL A 79 8.05 2.54 4.72
CA VAL A 79 8.04 1.23 4.07
C VAL A 79 8.36 1.45 2.60
N VAL A 80 9.41 0.80 2.10
CA VAL A 80 9.91 0.99 0.75
C VAL A 80 10.03 -0.37 0.07
N LEU A 81 9.35 -0.53 -1.06
CA LEU A 81 9.50 -1.67 -1.95
C LEU A 81 10.61 -1.37 -2.95
N LEU A 82 11.65 -2.20 -2.91
CA LEU A 82 12.76 -2.14 -3.84
C LEU A 82 12.70 -3.36 -4.77
N ALA A 83 13.01 -3.18 -6.04
CA ALA A 83 13.08 -4.27 -7.02
C ALA A 83 14.20 -4.08 -8.04
N ASP A 84 14.53 -5.15 -8.75
CA ASP A 84 15.38 -5.10 -9.94
C ASP A 84 14.68 -4.40 -11.13
N GLU A 85 15.38 -4.32 -12.26
CA GLU A 85 14.85 -3.64 -13.43
C GLU A 85 13.60 -4.30 -14.02
N ALA A 86 13.51 -5.62 -13.93
CA ALA A 86 12.41 -6.39 -14.45
C ALA A 86 11.22 -6.52 -13.47
N GLY A 87 11.39 -6.08 -12.21
CA GLY A 87 10.42 -6.30 -11.14
C GLY A 87 10.30 -7.77 -10.72
N LYS A 88 11.31 -8.61 -11.01
CA LYS A 88 11.31 -10.06 -10.77
C LYS A 88 11.98 -10.47 -9.47
N GLN A 89 12.86 -9.62 -8.96
CA GLN A 89 13.51 -9.79 -7.68
C GLN A 89 13.25 -8.53 -6.85
N GLY A 90 12.64 -8.70 -5.69
CA GLY A 90 12.33 -7.59 -4.80
C GLY A 90 12.64 -7.86 -3.34
N VAL A 91 12.78 -6.76 -2.61
CA VAL A 91 12.84 -6.73 -1.15
C VAL A 91 11.90 -5.64 -0.65
N VAL A 92 11.36 -5.79 0.55
CA VAL A 92 10.74 -4.68 1.27
C VAL A 92 11.66 -4.23 2.39
N ARG A 93 11.90 -2.92 2.48
CA ARG A 93 12.58 -2.29 3.59
C ARG A 93 11.57 -1.57 4.46
N ILE A 94 11.60 -1.82 5.76
CA ILE A 94 10.72 -1.23 6.75
C ILE A 94 11.55 -0.55 7.84
N GLY A 95 11.33 0.75 8.02
CA GLY A 95 12.16 1.58 8.89
C GLY A 95 13.58 1.73 8.35
N ALA A 96 14.53 1.96 9.26
CA ALA A 96 15.94 2.16 8.89
C ALA A 96 16.63 0.85 8.50
N ASP A 97 16.41 -0.22 9.28
CA ASP A 97 17.31 -1.39 9.28
C ASP A 97 16.63 -2.71 8.91
N SER A 98 15.30 -2.79 8.85
CA SER A 98 14.62 -4.06 8.55
C SER A 98 14.48 -4.24 7.05
N VAL A 99 15.14 -5.25 6.50
CA VAL A 99 15.04 -5.63 5.08
C VAL A 99 14.55 -7.07 5.00
N PHE A 100 13.47 -7.28 4.26
CA PHE A 100 12.86 -8.58 4.05
C PHE A 100 12.93 -8.94 2.56
N PRO A 101 13.71 -9.97 2.18
CA PRO A 101 13.58 -10.58 0.86
C PRO A 101 12.18 -11.14 0.69
N LEU A 102 11.58 -10.91 -0.47
CA LEU A 102 10.23 -11.40 -0.76
C LEU A 102 10.28 -12.88 -1.11
N ILE A 103 9.47 -13.70 -0.44
CA ILE A 103 9.33 -15.13 -0.78
C ILE A 103 8.60 -15.32 -2.12
N ILE A 104 7.81 -14.33 -2.54
CA ILE A 104 7.07 -14.37 -3.82
C ILE A 104 7.97 -14.17 -5.06
N ASN A 105 9.27 -13.86 -4.87
CA ASN A 105 10.24 -13.78 -5.96
C ASN A 105 10.38 -15.11 -6.72
N ASP A 106 10.29 -16.24 -6.01
CA ASP A 106 10.39 -17.58 -6.60
C ASP A 106 9.11 -18.02 -7.33
N MET A 107 8.06 -17.18 -7.29
CA MET A 107 6.75 -17.45 -7.90
C MET A 107 6.56 -16.69 -9.23
N GLU A 108 7.67 -16.30 -9.87
CA GLU A 108 7.71 -15.56 -11.15
C GLU A 108 6.91 -14.25 -11.18
N VAL A 109 6.66 -13.69 -9.99
CA VAL A 109 5.87 -12.47 -9.81
C VAL A 109 6.54 -11.28 -10.49
N THR A 110 5.73 -10.39 -11.04
CA THR A 110 6.16 -9.09 -11.56
C THR A 110 5.67 -7.98 -10.66
N LEU A 111 6.61 -7.30 -10.01
CA LEU A 111 6.39 -6.15 -9.13
C LEU A 111 6.37 -4.85 -9.95
N LYS A 112 5.50 -3.91 -9.54
CA LYS A 112 5.26 -2.61 -10.16
C LYS A 112 5.10 -1.53 -9.10
N GLY A 113 4.93 -0.27 -9.50
CA GLY A 113 4.87 0.83 -8.55
C GLY A 113 3.66 0.81 -7.60
N ASP A 114 2.61 0.07 -7.95
CA ASP A 114 1.41 -0.13 -7.14
C ASP A 114 1.40 -1.48 -6.37
N SER A 115 2.52 -2.21 -6.41
CA SER A 115 2.68 -3.49 -5.72
C SER A 115 2.69 -3.37 -4.20
N LEU A 116 3.06 -2.22 -3.66
CA LEU A 116 3.08 -1.98 -2.21
C LEU A 116 1.78 -1.32 -1.75
N ARG A 117 1.10 -1.93 -0.79
CA ARG A 117 -0.06 -1.36 -0.09
C ARG A 117 0.06 -1.58 1.41
N CYS A 118 0.06 -0.50 2.18
CA CYS A 118 0.06 -0.56 3.64
C CYS A 118 -1.22 0.08 4.20
N VAL A 119 -1.74 -0.53 5.26
CA VAL A 119 -2.87 -0.03 6.03
C VAL A 119 -2.40 0.19 7.46
N ASP A 120 -2.66 1.41 7.96
CA ASP A 120 -2.45 1.74 9.37
C ASP A 120 -3.63 1.27 10.21
N GLY A 121 -3.40 0.99 11.49
CA GLY A 121 -4.41 0.43 12.37
C GLY A 121 -3.86 0.09 13.75
N ALA A 122 -4.64 -0.65 14.54
CA ALA A 122 -4.18 -1.17 15.84
C ALA A 122 -2.94 -2.06 15.67
N THR A 123 -2.84 -2.76 14.54
CA THR A 123 -1.66 -3.50 14.08
C THR A 123 -1.41 -3.10 12.62
N PRO A 124 -0.36 -2.31 12.32
CA PRO A 124 0.01 -1.98 10.94
C PRO A 124 0.27 -3.22 10.09
N VAL A 125 -0.26 -3.23 8.86
CA VAL A 125 -0.10 -4.32 7.89
C VAL A 125 0.33 -3.75 6.54
N CYS A 126 1.30 -4.37 5.90
CA CYS A 126 1.66 -4.14 4.50
C CYS A 126 1.48 -5.39 3.68
N LEU A 127 0.98 -5.23 2.46
CA LEU A 127 0.85 -6.23 1.43
C LEU A 127 1.76 -5.83 0.27
N VAL A 128 2.65 -6.73 -0.11
CA VAL A 128 3.38 -6.66 -1.38
C VAL A 128 2.73 -7.65 -2.33
N ARG A 129 2.20 -7.18 -3.45
CA ARG A 129 1.51 -8.00 -4.45
C ARG A 129 2.04 -7.77 -5.86
N GLY A 130 1.97 -8.78 -6.70
CA GLY A 130 2.30 -8.63 -8.12
C GLY A 130 1.57 -9.65 -8.98
N ALA A 131 1.69 -9.47 -10.30
CA ALA A 131 1.11 -10.38 -11.28
C ALA A 131 1.98 -11.63 -11.42
N ALA A 132 1.35 -12.81 -11.45
CA ALA A 132 1.97 -14.10 -11.72
C ALA A 132 1.20 -14.82 -12.83
N ASP A 133 1.71 -15.95 -13.32
CA ASP A 133 0.94 -16.77 -14.26
C ASP A 133 -0.38 -17.20 -13.63
N GLY A 134 -1.47 -17.01 -14.37
CA GLY A 134 -2.82 -17.35 -13.93
C GLY A 134 -3.42 -16.45 -12.83
N GLY A 135 -2.78 -15.35 -12.41
CA GLY A 135 -3.37 -14.47 -11.39
C GLY A 135 -2.45 -13.43 -10.74
N SER A 136 -2.64 -13.25 -9.44
CA SER A 136 -1.82 -12.39 -8.58
C SER A 136 -1.38 -13.12 -7.33
N VAL A 137 -0.18 -12.82 -6.86
CA VAL A 137 0.39 -13.36 -5.62
C VAL A 137 0.69 -12.19 -4.69
N GLY A 138 0.48 -12.39 -3.39
CA GLY A 138 0.69 -11.38 -2.36
C GLY A 138 1.37 -11.94 -1.12
N GLU A 139 2.18 -11.11 -0.47
CA GLU A 139 2.93 -11.40 0.74
C GLU A 139 2.69 -10.30 1.78
N LEU A 140 2.61 -10.69 3.05
CA LEU A 140 2.27 -9.75 4.13
C LEU A 140 3.46 -9.45 5.03
N PHE A 141 3.43 -8.24 5.59
CA PHE A 141 4.30 -7.80 6.66
C PHE A 141 3.43 -7.18 7.74
N VAL A 142 3.63 -7.60 8.99
CA VAL A 142 2.74 -7.25 10.11
C VAL A 142 3.57 -6.71 11.26
N SER A 143 3.17 -5.57 11.80
CA SER A 143 3.82 -4.96 12.98
C SER A 143 3.12 -5.37 14.27
N ARG A 144 3.73 -6.26 15.05
CA ARG A 144 3.21 -6.68 16.36
C ARG A 144 4.11 -6.17 17.47
N GLY A 145 3.57 -5.34 18.37
CA GLY A 145 4.35 -4.71 19.43
C GLY A 145 5.48 -3.82 18.90
N GLY A 146 5.27 -3.17 17.75
CA GLY A 146 6.27 -2.33 17.08
C GLY A 146 7.35 -3.10 16.29
N ILE A 147 7.28 -4.44 16.27
CA ILE A 147 8.22 -5.29 15.54
C ILE A 147 7.55 -5.83 14.28
N TRP A 148 8.16 -5.55 13.13
CA TRP A 148 7.72 -6.06 11.83
C TRP A 148 8.16 -7.51 11.62
N ARG A 149 7.25 -8.32 11.09
CA ARG A 149 7.45 -9.73 10.78
C ARG A 149 6.83 -10.07 9.43
N ASP A 150 7.47 -10.99 8.70
CA ASP A 150 6.87 -11.75 7.61
C ASP A 150 6.23 -13.03 8.20
N PRO A 151 4.91 -13.25 8.05
CA PRO A 151 4.25 -14.49 8.44
C PRO A 151 4.67 -15.73 7.62
N GLY A 152 5.38 -15.55 6.50
CA GLY A 152 5.97 -16.62 5.69
C GLY A 152 4.95 -17.39 4.83
N LYS A 153 3.77 -16.80 4.57
CA LYS A 153 2.71 -17.43 3.78
C LYS A 153 2.24 -16.49 2.66
N PRO A 154 2.44 -16.86 1.38
CA PRO A 154 1.89 -16.10 0.28
C PRO A 154 0.40 -16.39 0.08
N TYR A 155 -0.31 -15.42 -0.46
CA TYR A 155 -1.70 -15.50 -0.89
C TYR A 155 -1.73 -15.52 -2.41
N PHE A 156 -2.65 -16.27 -3.01
CA PHE A 156 -2.84 -16.34 -4.46
C PHE A 156 -4.28 -16.07 -4.83
N SER A 157 -4.48 -15.25 -5.86
CA SER A 157 -5.78 -14.91 -6.45
C SER A 157 -5.73 -15.17 -7.94
N ASP A 158 -6.50 -16.15 -8.42
CA ASP A 158 -6.68 -16.40 -9.86
C ASP A 158 -7.70 -15.45 -10.52
N ALA A 159 -8.34 -14.60 -9.72
CA ALA A 159 -9.22 -13.52 -10.19
C ALA A 159 -8.53 -12.15 -10.18
N GLY A 160 -7.23 -12.09 -9.86
CA GLY A 160 -6.37 -10.91 -10.06
C GLY A 160 -6.31 -9.89 -8.93
N THR A 161 -6.96 -10.13 -7.78
CA THR A 161 -6.98 -9.20 -6.66
C THR A 161 -6.71 -9.87 -5.32
N ILE A 162 -5.71 -9.34 -4.62
CA ILE A 162 -5.47 -9.52 -3.18
C ILE A 162 -5.47 -8.12 -2.56
N ALA A 163 -6.34 -7.83 -1.61
CA ALA A 163 -6.51 -6.51 -1.02
C ALA A 163 -6.43 -6.54 0.51
N LEU A 164 -6.22 -5.36 1.12
CA LEU A 164 -6.26 -5.16 2.56
C LEU A 164 -7.44 -4.27 2.95
N ASN A 165 -8.22 -4.69 3.94
CA ASN A 165 -9.33 -3.90 4.50
C ASN A 165 -9.74 -4.46 5.87
N ASP A 166 -10.13 -3.61 6.82
CA ASP A 166 -10.67 -4.04 8.12
C ASP A 166 -12.14 -4.48 7.93
N VAL A 167 -12.34 -5.79 7.71
CA VAL A 167 -13.64 -6.43 7.47
C VAL A 167 -14.25 -6.90 8.80
N THR A 168 -13.43 -7.38 9.72
CA THR A 168 -13.85 -7.88 11.04
C THR A 168 -14.18 -6.77 12.05
N ALA A 169 -13.80 -5.53 11.74
CA ALA A 169 -13.99 -4.31 12.53
C ALA A 169 -13.24 -4.33 13.87
N ASP A 170 -12.05 -4.93 13.89
CA ASP A 170 -11.18 -4.99 15.07
C ASP A 170 -10.02 -3.96 15.02
N GLY A 171 -9.95 -3.15 13.96
CA GLY A 171 -8.92 -2.16 13.73
C GLY A 171 -7.63 -2.72 13.11
N ILE A 172 -7.63 -3.98 12.69
CA ILE A 172 -6.53 -4.64 11.97
C ILE A 172 -7.01 -4.94 10.55
N ALA A 173 -6.17 -4.69 9.55
CA ALA A 173 -6.54 -5.00 8.18
C ALA A 173 -6.59 -6.52 7.95
N ASP A 174 -7.72 -7.01 7.43
CA ASP A 174 -7.86 -8.37 6.92
C ASP A 174 -7.37 -8.48 5.47
N VAL A 175 -7.04 -9.69 5.08
CA VAL A 175 -6.62 -10.04 3.72
C VAL A 175 -7.84 -10.51 2.94
N ILE A 176 -8.13 -9.86 1.83
CA ILE A 176 -9.21 -10.25 0.91
C ILE A 176 -8.58 -10.88 -0.32
N VAL A 177 -8.90 -12.15 -0.57
CA VAL A 177 -8.45 -12.90 -1.75
C VAL A 177 -9.65 -13.18 -2.64
N VAL A 178 -9.68 -12.61 -3.85
CA VAL A 178 -10.72 -12.90 -4.83
C VAL A 178 -10.30 -14.13 -5.64
N ARG A 179 -11.18 -15.13 -5.77
CA ARG A 179 -10.91 -16.32 -6.57
C ARG A 179 -12.13 -16.80 -7.32
N HIS A 180 -11.90 -17.54 -8.39
CA HIS A 180 -12.92 -18.34 -9.04
C HIS A 180 -13.22 -19.59 -8.21
N GLU A 181 -14.48 -20.02 -8.21
CA GLU A 181 -14.90 -21.25 -7.56
C GLU A 181 -14.88 -22.41 -8.57
N CYS A 182 -13.75 -23.13 -8.60
CA CYS A 182 -13.45 -24.14 -9.61
C CYS A 182 -13.09 -25.50 -9.00
N PRO A 183 -14.04 -26.23 -8.38
CA PRO A 183 -13.73 -27.47 -7.67
C PRO A 183 -13.07 -28.55 -8.56
N ASP A 184 -13.40 -28.56 -9.86
CA ASP A 184 -12.93 -29.58 -10.82
C ASP A 184 -12.07 -29.02 -11.97
N ALA A 185 -11.54 -27.81 -11.83
CA ALA A 185 -10.72 -27.19 -12.87
C ALA A 185 -9.44 -26.58 -12.30
N ARG A 186 -8.35 -26.67 -13.07
CA ARG A 186 -7.10 -26.01 -12.73
C ARG A 186 -7.30 -24.49 -12.71
N SER A 187 -6.84 -23.82 -11.66
CA SER A 187 -6.79 -22.35 -11.60
C SER A 187 -6.09 -21.77 -12.84
N GLY A 188 -6.61 -20.66 -13.35
CA GLY A 188 -6.13 -20.03 -14.58
C GLY A 188 -6.56 -20.72 -15.89
N SER A 189 -7.18 -21.91 -15.86
CA SER A 189 -7.75 -22.51 -17.08
C SER A 189 -8.98 -21.75 -17.57
N ALA A 190 -9.29 -21.80 -18.87
CA ALA A 190 -10.47 -21.16 -19.45
C ALA A 190 -11.79 -21.58 -18.77
N ARG A 191 -11.90 -22.86 -18.37
CA ARG A 191 -13.06 -23.36 -17.62
C ARG A 191 -13.16 -22.69 -16.24
N CYS A 192 -12.03 -22.48 -15.57
CA CYS A 192 -12.01 -21.84 -14.26
C CYS A 192 -12.26 -20.33 -14.35
N GLN A 193 -11.68 -19.66 -15.35
CA GLN A 193 -11.91 -18.24 -15.62
C GLN A 193 -13.38 -17.91 -15.99
N ALA A 194 -14.16 -18.90 -16.42
CA ALA A 194 -15.59 -18.76 -16.67
C ALA A 194 -16.48 -19.07 -15.44
N ALA A 195 -15.89 -19.54 -14.33
CA ALA A 195 -16.64 -19.88 -13.13
C ALA A 195 -17.02 -18.61 -12.33
N PRO A 196 -18.06 -18.68 -11.49
CA PRO A 196 -18.35 -17.61 -10.54
C PRO A 196 -17.16 -17.33 -9.62
N VAL A 197 -17.06 -16.09 -9.14
CA VAL A 197 -16.03 -15.67 -8.19
C VAL A 197 -16.61 -15.43 -6.81
N LEU A 198 -15.76 -15.54 -5.80
CA LEU A 198 -16.02 -15.10 -4.44
C LEU A 198 -14.77 -14.43 -3.87
N ALA A 199 -14.95 -13.63 -2.83
CA ALA A 199 -13.85 -13.12 -2.03
C ALA A 199 -13.80 -13.92 -0.71
N GLU A 200 -12.66 -14.53 -0.41
CA GLU A 200 -12.38 -15.09 0.91
C GLU A 200 -11.59 -14.08 1.74
N VAL A 201 -11.96 -13.96 3.01
CA VAL A 201 -11.35 -13.05 3.97
C VAL A 201 -10.57 -13.85 5.00
N TYR A 202 -9.32 -13.43 5.21
CA TYR A 202 -8.45 -13.97 6.24
C TYR A 202 -8.06 -12.87 7.21
N ASP A 203 -8.36 -13.10 8.47
CA ASP A 203 -7.87 -12.32 9.59
C ASP A 203 -6.40 -12.68 9.84
N VAL A 204 -5.58 -11.65 10.02
CA VAL A 204 -4.12 -11.78 10.12
C VAL A 204 -3.69 -12.53 11.39
N ALA A 205 -4.54 -12.60 12.42
CA ALA A 205 -4.27 -13.28 13.68
C ALA A 205 -4.90 -14.68 13.77
N SER A 206 -6.11 -14.86 13.25
CA SER A 206 -6.99 -16.01 13.49
C SER A 206 -7.26 -16.87 12.26
N GLY A 207 -6.88 -16.41 11.06
CA GLY A 207 -7.00 -17.18 9.82
C GLY A 207 -8.31 -16.92 9.07
N SER A 208 -8.88 -17.96 8.43
CA SER A 208 -10.06 -17.77 7.57
C SER A 208 -11.27 -17.30 8.39
N VAL A 209 -11.89 -16.20 7.94
CA VAL A 209 -13.07 -15.58 8.56
C VAL A 209 -14.35 -16.02 7.86
N GLY A 210 -14.30 -16.07 6.53
CA GLY A 210 -15.46 -16.40 5.71
C GLY A 210 -15.32 -15.91 4.28
N CYS A 211 -16.33 -16.21 3.49
CA CYS A 211 -16.40 -15.89 2.08
C CYS A 211 -17.61 -15.02 1.79
N THR A 212 -17.54 -14.23 0.73
CA THR A 212 -18.73 -13.55 0.21
C THR A 212 -19.71 -14.53 -0.42
N ARG A 213 -20.89 -14.00 -0.71
CA ARG A 213 -21.36 -13.91 -2.11
C ARG A 213 -20.62 -14.69 -3.21
N ARG A 214 -21.29 -15.54 -4.01
CA ARG A 214 -20.83 -15.83 -5.37
C ARG A 214 -21.28 -14.68 -6.26
N TYR A 215 -20.42 -14.30 -7.19
CA TYR A 215 -20.61 -13.25 -8.17
C TYR A 215 -20.28 -13.80 -9.55
N THR A 216 -20.93 -13.28 -10.59
CA THR A 216 -20.68 -13.78 -11.96
C THR A 216 -19.38 -13.24 -12.54
N ALA A 217 -18.92 -12.08 -12.04
CA ALA A 217 -17.66 -11.46 -12.43
C ALA A 217 -17.03 -10.71 -11.23
N PRO A 218 -15.69 -10.56 -11.21
CA PRO A 218 -15.01 -9.82 -10.14
C PRO A 218 -15.47 -8.37 -9.99
N SER A 219 -15.85 -7.72 -11.08
CA SER A 219 -16.34 -6.33 -11.09
C SER A 219 -17.65 -6.11 -10.33
N GLU A 220 -18.38 -7.18 -9.97
CA GLU A 220 -19.57 -7.08 -9.12
C GLU A 220 -19.24 -6.96 -7.62
N LEU A 221 -17.98 -7.20 -7.22
CA LEU A 221 -17.53 -6.98 -5.87
C LEU A 221 -17.44 -5.48 -5.58
N ARG A 222 -17.96 -5.06 -4.43
CA ARG A 222 -17.92 -3.66 -4.01
C ARG A 222 -16.47 -3.17 -3.91
N GLY A 223 -16.18 -2.06 -4.59
CA GLY A 223 -14.87 -1.42 -4.56
C GLY A 223 -13.85 -1.97 -5.56
N TRP A 224 -14.23 -2.89 -6.44
CA TRP A 224 -13.32 -3.47 -7.44
C TRP A 224 -12.49 -2.41 -8.20
N PRO A 225 -11.16 -2.60 -8.37
CA PRO A 225 -10.35 -3.75 -7.95
C PRO A 225 -9.90 -3.71 -6.49
N ASP A 226 -9.99 -2.57 -5.80
CA ASP A 226 -9.64 -2.45 -4.38
C ASP A 226 -10.83 -2.81 -3.49
N VAL A 227 -11.17 -4.10 -3.49
CA VAL A 227 -12.37 -4.67 -2.86
C VAL A 227 -12.53 -4.21 -1.41
N ARG A 228 -13.72 -3.71 -1.07
CA ARG A 228 -14.09 -3.22 0.27
C ARG A 228 -15.25 -4.03 0.81
N LEU A 229 -14.98 -4.87 1.81
CA LEU A 229 -15.97 -5.73 2.46
C LEU A 229 -16.26 -5.28 3.89
N THR A 230 -17.36 -5.77 4.44
CA THR A 230 -17.73 -5.66 5.85
C THR A 230 -18.11 -7.06 6.34
N ARG A 231 -18.12 -7.27 7.65
CA ARG A 231 -18.56 -8.54 8.24
C ARG A 231 -19.93 -9.02 7.76
N ALA A 232 -20.84 -8.09 7.41
CA ALA A 232 -22.17 -8.39 6.88
C ALA A 232 -22.16 -9.00 5.47
N ASP A 233 -21.06 -8.85 4.72
CA ASP A 233 -20.89 -9.44 3.39
C ASP A 233 -20.46 -10.92 3.46
N LEU A 234 -20.05 -11.39 4.64
CA LEU A 234 -19.43 -12.70 4.85
C LEU A 234 -20.40 -13.79 5.31
N ARG A 235 -20.06 -15.02 4.95
CA ARG A 235 -20.71 -16.28 5.35
C ARG A 235 -19.68 -17.39 5.38
N ALA A 236 -20.09 -18.60 5.77
CA ALA A 236 -19.25 -19.78 5.63
C ALA A 236 -18.79 -19.97 4.18
N CYS A 237 -17.52 -20.32 4.00
CA CYS A 237 -16.97 -20.67 2.70
C CYS A 237 -17.50 -22.04 2.24
N PRO A 238 -17.69 -22.23 0.91
CA PRO A 238 -18.07 -23.50 0.33
C PRO A 238 -16.98 -24.57 0.46
#